data_AF-A0A2D9F532-F1
#
_entry.id   AF-A0A2D9F532-F1
#
_cell.length_a   1.000
_cell.length_b   1.000
_cell.length_c   1.000
_cell.angle_alpha   90.00
_cell.angle_beta   90.00
_cell.angle_gamma   90.00
#
_symmetry.space_group_name_H-M   'P 1'
#
loop_
_entity.id
_entity.type
_entity.pdbx_description
1 polymer ?
#
loop_
_entity_poly.entity_id
_entity_poly.type
_entity_poly.pdbx_seq_one_letter_code
_entity_poly.pdbx_strand_id
1 'polypeptide(L)'
;MTGSRTKTWHRCLAAAVSLGALAVVAFQPTTAQAACVKAKDLGDIRLPAACLSAEEGRAVRMRMFRADLAVAALSCGQQNQYNNLVTRHQDELVRQGRALRAIFQRVHPRNAERELNRFITHLANKASLRRLGAPEYCRGMARVFADAQAQPRQGLTGFIGHRPVITALLGPQDTETVAATDMRAMATMETAAGNSAAE
;
A
#
# COMPACT_ATOMS: atom_id res chain seq x y z
N MET A 1 15.29 29.21 62.41
CA MET A 1 15.60 28.15 63.41
C MET A 1 14.91 26.88 62.92
N THR A 2 15.61 26.08 62.12
CA THR A 2 16.39 24.88 62.50
C THR A 2 15.52 23.66 62.80
N GLY A 3 15.74 22.57 62.05
CA GLY A 3 15.35 21.24 62.52
C GLY A 3 15.08 20.21 61.43
N SER A 4 16.15 19.68 60.82
CA SER A 4 16.13 18.42 60.07
C SER A 4 15.77 17.25 60.99
N ARG A 5 15.20 16.17 60.44
CA ARG A 5 15.48 14.82 60.95
C ARG A 5 15.24 13.75 59.88
N THR A 6 16.34 13.12 59.51
CA THR A 6 16.48 11.89 58.72
C THR A 6 15.86 10.70 59.45
N LYS A 7 15.33 9.71 58.72
CA LYS A 7 15.32 8.34 59.24
C LYS A 7 15.37 7.28 58.14
N THR A 8 16.35 6.41 58.32
CA THR A 8 16.84 5.35 57.47
C THR A 8 15.96 4.10 57.49
N TRP A 9 15.79 3.51 56.30
CA TRP A 9 15.90 2.09 55.95
C TRP A 9 15.57 1.05 57.03
N HIS A 10 14.44 0.37 56.87
CA HIS A 10 14.28 -1.01 57.33
C HIS A 10 13.90 -1.90 56.14
N ARG A 11 14.82 -2.81 55.82
CA ARG A 11 14.61 -3.98 54.96
C ARG A 11 13.69 -4.91 55.76
N CYS A 12 12.49 -5.17 55.27
CA CYS A 12 11.67 -6.28 55.76
C CYS A 12 11.79 -7.44 54.78
N LEU A 13 12.15 -8.58 55.36
CA LEU A 13 12.34 -9.87 54.74
C LEU A 13 11.08 -10.37 54.04
N ALA A 14 11.32 -11.09 52.95
CA ALA A 14 10.32 -11.79 52.15
C ALA A 14 9.53 -12.81 52.98
N ALA A 15 8.21 -12.74 52.92
CA ALA A 15 7.32 -13.84 53.21
C ALA A 15 6.75 -14.34 51.88
N ALA A 16 7.22 -15.49 51.43
CA ALA A 16 6.67 -16.19 50.27
C ALA A 16 5.33 -16.81 50.67
N VAL A 17 4.24 -16.13 50.32
CA VAL A 17 2.89 -16.69 50.39
C VAL A 17 2.55 -17.24 49.01
N SER A 18 2.47 -18.57 48.92
CA SER A 18 2.00 -19.31 47.76
C SER A 18 0.49 -19.08 47.58
N LEU A 19 0.14 -18.13 46.73
CA LEU A 19 -1.21 -17.94 46.20
C LEU A 19 -1.30 -18.59 44.81
N GLY A 20 -2.36 -19.37 44.62
CA GLY A 20 -2.61 -20.19 43.44
C GLY A 20 -2.50 -19.42 42.12
N ALA A 21 -2.20 -20.17 41.07
CA ALA A 21 -2.09 -19.68 39.70
C ALA A 21 -3.43 -19.11 39.19
N LEU A 22 -3.74 -17.87 39.59
CA LEU A 22 -4.56 -16.98 38.80
C LEU A 22 -3.73 -16.64 37.57
N ALA A 23 -4.06 -17.25 36.44
CA ALA A 23 -3.54 -16.84 35.15
C ALA A 23 -3.95 -15.38 34.94
N VAL A 24 -3.05 -14.46 35.29
CA VAL A 24 -3.13 -13.07 34.87
C VAL A 24 -3.07 -13.14 33.35
N VAL A 25 -4.23 -13.01 32.70
CA VAL A 25 -4.27 -12.67 31.27
C VAL A 25 -3.61 -11.31 31.20
N ALA A 26 -2.31 -11.32 30.90
CA ALA A 26 -1.57 -10.11 30.66
C ALA A 26 -2.24 -9.44 29.47
N PHE A 27 -3.06 -8.42 29.75
CA PHE A 27 -3.62 -7.52 28.76
C PHE A 27 -2.43 -6.71 28.24
N GLN A 28 -1.65 -7.33 27.35
CA GLN A 28 -0.57 -6.68 26.63
C GLN A 28 -1.23 -5.51 25.91
N PRO A 29 -0.90 -4.24 26.24
CA PRO A 29 -1.39 -3.13 25.43
C PRO A 29 -0.85 -3.41 24.04
N THR A 30 -1.76 -3.72 23.12
CA THR A 30 -1.46 -3.77 21.70
C THR A 30 -1.09 -2.33 21.37
N THR A 31 0.20 -2.00 21.52
CA THR A 31 0.73 -0.79 20.92
C THR A 31 0.44 -0.97 19.45
N ALA A 32 -0.55 -0.22 18.97
CA ALA A 32 -0.84 -0.15 17.56
C ALA A 32 0.42 0.44 16.93
N GLN A 33 1.36 -0.43 16.58
CA GLN A 33 2.48 -0.08 15.74
C GLN A 33 1.82 0.36 14.45
N ALA A 34 1.71 1.68 14.27
CA ALA A 34 1.24 2.26 13.03
C ALA A 34 2.19 1.73 11.96
N ALA A 35 1.76 0.67 11.27
CA ALA A 35 2.59 -0.03 10.31
C ALA A 35 3.04 1.00 9.27
N CYS A 36 4.35 1.28 9.26
CA CYS A 36 4.95 2.24 8.36
C CYS A 36 4.92 1.65 6.94
N VAL A 37 4.14 2.25 6.04
CA VAL A 37 4.17 1.89 4.62
C VAL A 37 5.51 2.37 4.04
N LYS A 38 6.32 1.46 3.49
CA LYS A 38 7.65 1.79 2.95
C LYS A 38 7.56 2.14 1.46
N ALA A 39 8.56 2.88 0.95
CA ALA A 39 8.61 3.34 -0.44
C ALA A 39 8.58 2.20 -1.47
N LYS A 40 9.25 1.07 -1.14
CA LYS A 40 9.26 -0.14 -1.98
C LYS A 40 7.85 -0.70 -2.23
N ASP A 41 6.97 -0.59 -1.25
CA ASP A 41 5.59 -1.10 -1.33
C ASP A 41 4.73 -0.24 -2.28
N LEU A 42 5.27 0.89 -2.73
CA LEU A 42 4.65 1.87 -3.60
C LEU A 42 5.41 2.02 -4.94
N GLY A 43 6.27 1.06 -5.29
CA GLY A 43 6.92 1.00 -6.61
C GLY A 43 7.99 2.07 -6.84
N ASP A 44 8.90 2.23 -5.86
CA ASP A 44 10.07 3.12 -5.92
C ASP A 44 9.72 4.59 -6.22
N ILE A 45 8.59 5.05 -5.67
CA ILE A 45 8.24 6.46 -5.66
C ILE A 45 9.00 7.18 -4.55
N ARG A 46 9.35 8.46 -4.79
CA ARG A 46 9.83 9.32 -3.71
C ARG A 46 8.67 9.66 -2.77
N LEU A 47 8.63 9.04 -1.60
CA LEU A 47 7.61 9.30 -0.60
C LEU A 47 7.74 10.70 0.00
N PRO A 48 6.61 11.31 0.44
CA PRO A 48 6.63 12.60 1.11
C PRO A 48 7.25 12.54 2.51
N ALA A 49 7.29 11.37 3.14
CA ALA A 49 7.81 11.11 4.48
C ALA A 49 8.54 9.76 4.52
N ALA A 50 9.44 9.58 5.49
CA ALA A 50 10.11 8.29 5.74
C ALA A 50 9.13 7.18 6.15
N CYS A 51 8.05 7.56 6.85
CA CYS A 51 6.97 6.66 7.23
C CYS A 51 5.61 7.31 7.03
N LEU A 52 4.68 6.54 6.48
CA LEU A 52 3.27 6.90 6.30
C LEU A 52 2.41 6.00 7.18
N SER A 53 1.38 6.59 7.81
CA SER A 53 0.30 5.79 8.40
C SER A 53 -0.44 5.00 7.31
N ALA A 54 -1.23 4.00 7.70
CA ALA A 54 -2.05 3.25 6.75
C ALA A 54 -3.01 4.16 5.95
N GLU A 55 -3.54 5.20 6.59
CA GLU A 55 -4.38 6.22 5.96
C GLU A 55 -3.61 7.10 4.98
N GLU A 56 -2.44 7.57 5.38
CA GLU A 56 -1.57 8.36 4.51
C GLU A 56 -1.12 7.56 3.29
N GLY A 57 -0.84 6.26 3.48
CA GLY A 57 -0.57 5.32 2.39
C GLY A 57 -1.74 5.18 1.42
N ARG A 58 -3.00 5.17 1.91
CA ARG A 58 -4.19 5.17 1.03
C ARG A 58 -4.26 6.44 0.19
N ALA A 59 -3.99 7.60 0.77
CA ALA A 59 -3.99 8.87 0.04
C ALA A 59 -2.91 8.90 -1.05
N VAL A 60 -1.71 8.41 -0.74
CA VAL A 60 -0.61 8.28 -1.71
C VAL A 60 -0.99 7.31 -2.85
N ARG A 61 -1.53 6.13 -2.53
CA ARG A 61 -1.97 5.16 -3.54
C ARG A 61 -3.07 5.71 -4.44
N MET A 62 -4.06 6.38 -3.87
CA MET A 62 -5.11 7.06 -4.64
C MET A 62 -4.50 8.09 -5.61
N ARG A 63 -3.47 8.83 -5.17
CA ARG A 63 -2.81 9.80 -6.04
C ARG A 63 -2.02 9.15 -7.16
N MET A 64 -1.31 8.06 -6.88
CA MET A 64 -0.62 7.26 -7.90
C MET A 64 -1.63 6.77 -8.95
N PHE A 65 -2.73 6.16 -8.50
CA PHE A 65 -3.81 5.68 -9.37
C PHE A 65 -4.31 6.76 -10.31
N ARG A 66 -4.63 7.96 -9.78
CA ARG A 66 -5.07 9.09 -10.60
C ARG A 66 -4.02 9.54 -11.61
N ALA A 67 -2.72 9.45 -11.31
CA ALA A 67 -1.67 9.82 -12.25
C ALA A 67 -1.65 8.87 -13.46
N ASP A 68 -1.78 7.57 -13.24
CA ASP A 68 -1.89 6.60 -14.33
C ASP A 68 -3.17 6.78 -15.15
N LEU A 69 -4.31 6.98 -14.49
CA LEU A 69 -5.57 7.27 -15.20
C LEU A 69 -5.45 8.54 -16.06
N ALA A 70 -4.79 9.58 -15.57
CA ALA A 70 -4.58 10.80 -16.33
C ALA A 70 -3.64 10.58 -17.54
N VAL A 71 -2.55 9.82 -17.36
CA VAL A 71 -1.65 9.47 -18.47
C VAL A 71 -2.35 8.60 -19.52
N ALA A 72 -3.17 7.64 -19.09
CA ALA A 72 -3.99 6.82 -19.99
C ALA A 72 -5.03 7.67 -20.74
N ALA A 73 -5.69 8.61 -20.04
CA ALA A 73 -6.63 9.53 -20.67
C ALA A 73 -5.97 10.30 -21.82
N LEU A 74 -4.79 10.86 -21.59
CA LEU A 74 -4.07 11.67 -22.56
C LEU A 74 -3.39 10.84 -23.66
N SER A 75 -2.74 9.73 -23.30
CA SER A 75 -1.91 8.95 -24.22
C SER A 75 -2.68 7.89 -25.00
N CYS A 76 -3.80 7.41 -24.45
CA CYS A 76 -4.57 6.29 -25.01
C CYS A 76 -5.97 6.71 -25.50
N GLY A 77 -6.32 8.00 -25.51
CA GLY A 77 -7.64 8.46 -25.93
C GLY A 77 -8.78 8.08 -24.98
N GLN A 78 -8.51 7.97 -23.68
CA GLN A 78 -9.47 7.49 -22.67
C GLN A 78 -10.07 8.63 -21.82
N GLN A 79 -10.19 9.83 -22.38
CA GLN A 79 -10.64 11.04 -21.68
C GLN A 79 -12.07 10.88 -21.13
N ASN A 80 -12.98 10.28 -21.90
CA ASN A 80 -14.36 10.04 -21.45
C ASN A 80 -14.38 9.11 -20.22
N GLN A 81 -13.56 8.06 -20.21
CA GLN A 81 -13.47 7.14 -19.09
C GLN A 81 -12.91 7.80 -17.84
N TYR A 82 -11.93 8.68 -18.00
CA TYR A 82 -11.41 9.50 -16.92
C TYR A 82 -12.48 10.45 -16.35
N ASN A 83 -13.19 11.17 -17.19
CA ASN A 83 -14.22 12.12 -16.76
C ASN A 83 -15.36 11.40 -16.03
N ASN A 84 -15.81 10.25 -16.55
CA ASN A 84 -16.86 9.43 -15.92
C ASN A 84 -16.42 8.92 -14.54
N LEU A 85 -15.20 8.38 -14.43
CA LEU A 85 -14.65 7.89 -13.16
C LEU A 85 -14.50 9.02 -12.15
N VAL A 86 -13.91 10.15 -12.55
CA VAL A 86 -13.71 11.29 -11.65
C VAL A 86 -15.04 11.85 -11.15
N THR A 87 -16.04 11.95 -12.02
CA THR A 87 -17.38 12.43 -11.66
C THR A 87 -18.07 11.48 -10.69
N ARG A 88 -18.03 10.16 -10.97
CA ARG A 88 -18.69 9.14 -10.15
C ARG A 88 -18.18 9.10 -8.70
N HIS A 89 -16.86 9.25 -8.53
CA HIS A 89 -16.18 9.09 -7.24
C HIS A 89 -15.64 10.40 -6.67
N GLN A 90 -16.12 11.55 -7.14
CA GLN A 90 -15.57 12.87 -6.82
C GLN A 90 -15.36 13.10 -5.32
N ASP A 91 -16.32 12.72 -4.47
CA ASP A 91 -16.25 12.96 -3.03
C ASP A 91 -15.10 12.19 -2.39
N GLU A 92 -14.93 10.93 -2.78
CA GLU A 92 -13.83 10.08 -2.32
C GLU A 92 -12.48 10.64 -2.76
N LEU A 93 -12.40 11.06 -4.03
CA LEU A 93 -11.20 11.61 -4.60
C LEU A 93 -10.80 12.93 -3.95
N VAL A 94 -11.77 13.80 -3.63
CA VAL A 94 -11.52 15.06 -2.92
C VAL A 94 -11.06 14.77 -1.49
N ARG A 95 -11.67 13.81 -0.78
CA ARG A 95 -11.21 13.42 0.57
C ARG A 95 -9.77 12.93 0.55
N GLN A 96 -9.43 12.02 -0.37
CA GLN A 96 -8.06 11.52 -0.48
C GLN A 96 -7.07 12.62 -0.91
N GLY A 97 -7.50 13.57 -1.74
CA GLY A 97 -6.70 14.76 -2.09
C GLY A 97 -6.40 15.67 -0.90
N ARG A 98 -7.37 15.87 -0.01
CA ARG A 98 -7.16 16.61 1.26
C ARG A 98 -6.20 15.87 2.18
N ALA A 99 -6.38 14.55 2.35
CA ALA A 99 -5.49 13.72 3.15
C ALA A 99 -4.04 13.78 2.62
N LEU A 100 -3.85 13.70 1.30
CA LEU A 100 -2.53 13.85 0.69
C LEU A 100 -1.91 15.21 1.02
N ARG A 101 -2.66 16.30 0.84
CA ARG A 101 -2.17 17.65 1.15
C ARG A 101 -1.76 17.79 2.62
N ALA A 102 -2.51 17.19 3.54
CA ALA A 102 -2.20 17.19 4.97
C ALA A 102 -0.84 16.54 5.27
N ILE A 103 -0.46 15.48 4.54
CA ILE A 103 0.89 14.87 4.67
C ILE A 103 1.98 15.89 4.36
N PHE A 104 1.85 16.61 3.25
CA PHE A 104 2.85 17.61 2.85
C PHE A 104 2.86 18.83 3.78
N GLN A 105 1.71 19.24 4.30
CA GLN A 105 1.65 20.30 5.32
C GLN A 105 2.35 19.90 6.61
N ARG A 106 2.19 18.64 7.04
CA ARG A 106 2.84 18.10 8.24
C ARG A 106 4.35 17.96 8.07
N VAL A 107 4.81 17.45 6.92
CA VAL A 107 6.22 17.09 6.72
C VAL A 107 7.05 18.25 6.16
N HIS A 108 6.43 19.14 5.37
CA HIS A 108 7.09 20.26 4.70
C HIS A 108 6.36 21.58 5.01
N PRO A 109 6.22 22.00 6.28
CA PRO A 109 5.31 23.09 6.69
C PRO A 109 5.58 24.42 6.00
N ARG A 110 6.85 24.73 5.67
CA ARG A 110 7.24 25.97 4.98
C ARG A 110 7.03 25.94 3.46
N ASN A 111 6.85 24.75 2.88
CA ASN A 111 7.02 24.52 1.44
C ASN A 111 6.02 23.48 0.87
N ALA A 112 4.94 23.19 1.61
CA ALA A 112 4.08 22.05 1.39
C ALA A 112 3.55 21.95 -0.04
N GLU A 113 3.07 23.06 -0.59
CA GLU A 113 2.52 23.10 -1.94
C GLU A 113 3.57 22.80 -3.01
N ARG A 114 4.77 23.37 -2.87
CA ARG A 114 5.86 23.13 -3.82
C ARG A 114 6.30 21.67 -3.80
N GLU A 115 6.44 21.08 -2.61
CA GLU A 115 6.81 19.66 -2.50
C GLU A 115 5.69 18.74 -3.00
N LEU A 116 4.42 19.10 -2.75
CA LEU A 116 3.28 18.39 -3.31
C LEU A 116 3.27 18.44 -4.84
N ASN A 117 3.50 19.60 -5.45
CA ASN A 117 3.57 19.74 -6.90
C ASN A 117 4.72 18.92 -7.50
N ARG A 118 5.90 18.92 -6.88
CA ARG A 118 7.01 18.05 -7.31
C ARG A 118 6.66 16.58 -7.23
N PHE A 119 6.01 16.16 -6.15
CA PHE A 119 5.56 14.78 -5.99
C PHE A 119 4.54 14.39 -7.07
N ILE A 120 3.57 15.25 -7.35
CA ILE A 120 2.58 15.06 -8.42
C ILE A 120 3.26 14.88 -9.78
N THR A 121 4.21 15.76 -10.12
CA THR A 121 4.97 15.68 -11.37
C THR A 121 5.79 14.40 -11.44
N HIS A 122 6.42 14.00 -10.33
CA HIS A 122 7.14 12.73 -10.24
C HIS A 122 6.24 11.52 -10.54
N LEU A 123 5.02 11.50 -10.00
CA LEU A 123 4.05 10.43 -10.27
C LEU A 123 3.62 10.40 -11.74
N ALA A 124 3.34 11.56 -12.34
CA ALA A 124 2.99 11.65 -13.76
C ALA A 124 4.13 11.13 -14.65
N ASN A 125 5.38 11.49 -14.35
CA ASN A 125 6.54 11.01 -15.10
C ASN A 125 6.71 9.49 -14.96
N LYS A 126 6.54 8.93 -13.75
CA LYS A 126 6.57 7.48 -13.54
C LYS A 126 5.46 6.75 -14.30
N ALA A 127 4.25 7.31 -14.35
CA ALA A 127 3.16 6.78 -15.15
C ALA A 127 3.44 6.81 -16.66
N SER A 128 4.01 7.92 -17.17
CA SER A 128 4.44 8.03 -18.57
C SER A 128 5.52 7.00 -18.92
N LEU A 129 6.51 6.79 -18.05
CA LEU A 129 7.54 5.76 -18.25
C LEU A 129 6.94 4.35 -18.30
N ARG A 130 5.98 4.03 -17.42
CA ARG A 130 5.23 2.76 -17.51
C ARG A 130 4.54 2.59 -18.86
N ARG A 131 3.87 3.63 -19.34
CA ARG A 131 3.21 3.61 -20.65
C ARG A 131 4.20 3.37 -21.79
N LEU A 132 5.37 4.01 -21.75
CA LEU A 132 6.40 3.84 -22.77
C LEU A 132 7.01 2.43 -22.76
N GLY A 133 7.09 1.79 -21.60
CA GLY A 133 7.67 0.47 -21.43
C GLY A 133 6.71 -0.72 -21.61
N ALA A 134 5.42 -0.48 -21.88
CA ALA A 134 4.40 -1.54 -21.93
C ALA A 134 3.44 -1.36 -23.12
N PRO A 135 3.57 -2.16 -24.21
CA PRO A 135 2.68 -2.09 -25.38
C PRO A 135 1.20 -2.26 -25.03
N GLU A 136 0.91 -3.12 -24.07
CA GLU A 136 -0.43 -3.46 -23.58
C GLU A 136 -1.00 -2.44 -22.58
N TYR A 137 -0.26 -1.38 -22.22
CA TYR A 137 -0.67 -0.38 -21.23
C TYR A 137 -2.07 0.17 -21.50
N CYS A 138 -2.36 0.62 -22.71
CA CYS A 138 -3.64 1.23 -23.04
C CYS A 138 -4.81 0.23 -22.91
N ARG A 139 -4.61 -1.02 -23.32
CA ARG A 139 -5.61 -2.09 -23.20
C ARG A 139 -5.85 -2.45 -21.73
N GLY A 140 -4.78 -2.54 -20.93
CA GLY A 140 -4.88 -2.78 -19.50
C GLY A 140 -5.60 -1.63 -18.79
N MET A 141 -5.25 -0.37 -19.09
CA MET A 141 -5.89 0.79 -18.49
C MET A 141 -7.37 0.92 -18.84
N ALA A 142 -7.78 0.50 -20.04
CA ALA A 142 -9.20 0.44 -20.40
C ALA A 142 -9.99 -0.51 -19.46
N ARG A 143 -9.40 -1.65 -19.10
CA ARG A 143 -9.99 -2.58 -18.11
C ARG A 143 -10.02 -1.98 -16.71
N VAL A 144 -8.91 -1.36 -16.30
CA VAL A 144 -8.83 -0.65 -15.02
C VAL A 144 -9.90 0.44 -14.89
N PHE A 145 -10.17 1.19 -15.95
CA PHE A 145 -11.28 2.16 -15.96
C PHE A 145 -12.63 1.49 -15.78
N ALA A 146 -12.91 0.39 -16.48
CA ALA A 146 -14.17 -0.34 -16.36
C ALA A 146 -14.37 -0.87 -14.94
N ASP A 147 -13.35 -1.54 -14.38
CA ASP A 147 -13.42 -2.14 -13.04
C ASP A 147 -13.57 -1.08 -11.94
N ALA A 148 -12.86 0.05 -12.08
CA ALA A 148 -12.95 1.16 -11.15
C ALA A 148 -14.32 1.85 -11.22
N GLN A 149 -14.89 2.01 -12.41
CA GLN A 149 -16.23 2.58 -12.58
C GLN A 149 -17.34 1.65 -12.08
N ALA A 150 -17.11 0.33 -12.06
CA ALA A 150 -18.04 -0.62 -11.49
C ALA A 150 -18.13 -0.53 -9.95
N GLN A 151 -17.19 0.16 -9.29
CA GLN A 151 -17.18 0.28 -7.84
C GLN A 151 -18.33 1.16 -7.32
N PRO A 152 -18.78 0.92 -6.07
CA PRO A 152 -19.63 1.86 -5.35
C PRO A 152 -18.99 3.26 -5.29
N ARG A 153 -19.81 4.31 -5.12
CA ARG A 153 -19.32 5.72 -5.11
C ARG A 153 -18.17 5.97 -4.11
N GLN A 154 -18.14 5.21 -3.01
CA GLN A 154 -17.10 5.28 -1.96
C GLN A 154 -16.20 4.02 -1.92
N GLY A 155 -16.11 3.28 -3.03
CA GLY A 155 -15.43 1.99 -3.13
C GLY A 155 -14.03 2.04 -3.74
N LEU A 156 -13.56 3.18 -4.28
CA LEU A 156 -12.27 3.24 -4.99
C LEU A 156 -11.08 2.90 -4.10
N THR A 157 -11.09 3.36 -2.84
CA THR A 157 -10.00 3.09 -1.89
C THR A 157 -9.89 1.60 -1.57
N GLY A 158 -11.03 0.90 -1.51
CA GLY A 158 -11.06 -0.56 -1.36
C GLY A 158 -10.54 -1.28 -2.61
N PHE A 159 -10.96 -0.82 -3.79
CA PHE A 159 -10.51 -1.34 -5.08
C PHE A 159 -8.99 -1.20 -5.29
N ILE A 160 -8.42 -0.05 -4.94
CA ILE A 160 -6.98 0.22 -5.04
C ILE A 160 -6.22 -0.56 -3.96
N GLY A 161 -6.76 -0.65 -2.75
CA GLY A 161 -6.30 -1.54 -1.70
C GLY A 161 -4.80 -1.50 -1.44
N HIS A 162 -4.21 -2.66 -1.13
CA HIS A 162 -2.75 -2.86 -0.99
C HIS A 162 -2.12 -3.39 -2.28
N ARG A 163 -2.85 -3.39 -3.41
CA ARG A 163 -2.30 -3.80 -4.70
C ARG A 163 -1.24 -2.77 -5.11
N PRO A 164 -0.07 -3.19 -5.63
CA PRO A 164 0.84 -2.24 -6.26
C PRO A 164 0.08 -1.61 -7.41
N VAL A 165 -0.21 -0.31 -7.24
CA VAL A 165 -1.42 0.37 -7.72
C VAL A 165 -1.70 0.19 -9.21
N ILE A 166 -0.70 -0.10 -10.04
CA ILE A 166 -0.90 -0.27 -11.48
C ILE A 166 -0.10 -1.44 -12.07
N THR A 167 1.13 -1.75 -11.61
CA THR A 167 1.87 -2.93 -12.13
C THR A 167 1.12 -4.24 -11.88
N ALA A 168 0.43 -4.39 -10.75
CA ALA A 168 -0.42 -5.56 -10.49
C ALA A 168 -1.84 -5.45 -11.08
N LEU A 169 -2.27 -4.27 -11.53
CA LEU A 169 -3.54 -4.09 -12.24
C LEU A 169 -3.40 -4.30 -13.75
N LEU A 170 -2.20 -4.05 -14.29
CA LEU A 170 -1.86 -4.18 -15.72
C LEU A 170 -1.13 -5.47 -16.06
N GLY A 171 -0.67 -6.24 -15.07
CA GLY A 171 -0.03 -7.53 -15.31
C GLY A 171 -0.98 -8.54 -15.96
N PRO A 172 -0.44 -9.52 -16.72
CA PRO A 172 -1.25 -10.64 -17.20
C PRO A 172 -1.93 -11.28 -15.98
N GLN A 173 -3.25 -11.44 -16.02
CA GLN A 173 -4.03 -12.06 -14.94
C GLN A 173 -3.78 -13.59 -14.87
N ASP A 174 -2.70 -14.07 -15.48
CA ASP A 174 -2.47 -15.48 -15.78
C ASP A 174 -1.29 -16.05 -14.97
N THR A 175 -0.63 -15.24 -14.14
CA THR A 175 0.56 -15.68 -13.39
C THR A 175 0.25 -16.64 -12.23
N GLU A 176 -1.02 -16.84 -11.87
CA GLU A 176 -1.40 -17.90 -10.92
C GLU A 176 -1.48 -19.29 -11.58
N THR A 177 -1.50 -19.37 -12.91
CA THR A 177 -1.62 -20.65 -13.65
C THR A 177 -0.28 -21.17 -14.20
N VAL A 178 0.72 -20.29 -14.37
CA VAL A 178 2.02 -20.69 -14.96
C VAL A 178 2.87 -21.48 -13.96
N ALA A 179 2.83 -21.15 -12.66
CA ALA A 179 3.58 -21.90 -11.64
C ALA A 179 3.04 -23.34 -11.43
N ALA A 180 1.73 -23.55 -11.59
CA ALA A 180 1.11 -24.88 -11.49
C ALA A 180 1.36 -25.75 -12.73
N THR A 181 1.57 -25.11 -13.89
CA THR A 181 1.85 -25.82 -15.15
C THR A 181 3.31 -26.25 -15.22
N ASP A 182 4.24 -25.42 -14.73
CA ASP A 182 5.68 -25.77 -14.65
C ASP A 182 5.93 -26.95 -13.70
N MET A 183 5.29 -26.99 -12.53
CA MET A 183 5.45 -28.13 -11.61
C MET A 183 4.86 -29.43 -12.18
N ARG A 184 3.77 -29.36 -12.96
CA ARG A 184 3.22 -30.55 -13.65
C ARG A 184 4.09 -30.99 -14.82
N ALA A 185 4.66 -30.05 -15.57
CA ALA A 185 5.58 -30.36 -16.67
C ALA A 185 6.86 -31.04 -16.15
N MET A 186 7.44 -30.55 -15.05
CA MET A 186 8.63 -31.17 -14.43
C MET A 186 8.34 -32.56 -13.85
N ALA A 187 7.19 -32.75 -13.19
CA ALA A 187 6.81 -34.06 -12.65
C ALA A 187 6.59 -35.13 -13.74
N THR A 188 6.10 -34.75 -14.92
CA THR A 188 5.91 -35.71 -16.03
C THR A 188 7.22 -36.15 -16.69
N MET A 189 8.27 -35.32 -16.67
CA MET A 189 9.57 -35.67 -17.25
C MET A 189 10.36 -36.62 -16.36
N GLU A 190 10.20 -36.54 -15.04
CA GLU A 190 10.86 -37.43 -14.09
C GLU A 190 10.28 -38.85 -14.11
N THR A 191 8.97 -39.00 -14.38
CA THR A 191 8.35 -40.31 -14.64
C THR A 191 8.75 -40.93 -15.99
N ALA A 192 9.10 -40.12 -17.00
CA ALA A 192 9.53 -40.64 -18.30
C ALA A 192 10.98 -41.17 -18.28
N ALA A 193 11.83 -40.65 -17.38
CA ALA A 193 13.22 -41.08 -17.24
C ALA A 193 13.39 -42.36 -16.38
N GLY A 194 12.36 -42.78 -15.64
CA GLY A 194 12.43 -43.94 -14.73
C GLY A 194 12.09 -45.31 -15.34
N ASN A 195 11.59 -45.38 -16.59
CA ASN A 195 11.05 -46.62 -17.17
C ASN A 195 11.92 -47.25 -18.27
N SER A 196 13.19 -46.85 -18.43
CA SER A 196 14.09 -47.43 -19.44
C SER A 196 15.17 -48.36 -18.87
N ALA A 197 14.93 -48.98 -17.71
CA ALA A 197 15.82 -49.98 -17.13
C ALA A 197 15.07 -51.27 -16.76
N ALA A 198 14.48 -51.92 -17.77
CA ALA A 198 14.09 -53.33 -17.71
C ALA A 198 13.84 -53.87 -19.12
N GLU A 199 14.91 -54.26 -19.82
CA GLU A 199 14.93 -55.40 -20.75
C GLU A 199 16.37 -55.84 -21.01
#